data_AF-A0A7L3IBE3-F1
#
_entry.id   AF-A0A7L3IBE3-F1
#
_cell.length_a   1.000
_cell.length_b   1.000
_cell.length_c   1.000
_cell.angle_alpha   90.00
_cell.angle_beta   90.00
_cell.angle_gamma   90.00
#
_symmetry.space_group_name_H-M   'P 1'
#
loop_
_entity.id
_entity.type
_entity.pdbx_description
1 polymer ?
#
loop_
_entity_poly.entity_id
_entity_poly.type
_entity_poly.pdbx_seq_one_letter_code
_entity_poly.pdbx_strand_id
1 'polypeptide(L)'
;PGCLLYTRTGAAPHLTHDTLREVRGVPGVAQLALPALAEIHDVLEEYKEGAAKFMGMPDAVLYCSLHDPVTPCPSGYNTNKTVSLWGSSGRMEMTVSKFMDIQRAVQPDWFQCISDGDTISGEAGRKRAKKSVDRSLSFLDVCLQLQEKSPELQGSVMFGAIEGGDILEERLRSARETAKRPVGGFLLDGFQGSAMAKETKLKLIASVTAELPEDKPR
;
A
#
# COMPACT_ATOMS: atom_id res chain seq x y z
N PRO A 1 -4.71 -19.00 -2.25
CA PRO A 1 -4.94 -17.71 -2.94
C PRO A 1 -6.29 -17.13 -2.49
N GLY A 2 -6.40 -15.82 -2.40
CA GLY A 2 -7.62 -15.14 -1.97
C GLY A 2 -7.64 -13.70 -2.47
N CYS A 3 -8.71 -12.98 -2.17
CA CYS A 3 -8.82 -11.53 -2.40
C CYS A 3 -9.14 -10.82 -1.08
N LEU A 4 -9.08 -9.50 -1.11
CA LEU A 4 -9.54 -8.63 -0.02
C LEU A 4 -10.88 -8.02 -0.44
N LEU A 5 -11.74 -7.69 0.52
CA LEU A 5 -12.98 -6.97 0.25
C LEU A 5 -12.61 -5.53 -0.15
N TYR A 6 -12.91 -5.13 -1.39
CA TYR A 6 -12.67 -3.76 -1.83
C TYR A 6 -13.61 -2.78 -1.14
N THR A 7 -13.03 -1.78 -0.49
CA THR A 7 -13.75 -0.60 0.00
C THR A 7 -12.87 0.64 -0.21
N ARG A 8 -13.48 1.82 -0.29
CA ARG A 8 -12.72 3.09 -0.30
C ARG A 8 -12.48 3.60 1.12
N THR A 9 -13.55 3.62 1.91
CA THR A 9 -13.63 4.18 3.26
C THR A 9 -14.27 3.19 4.24
N GLY A 10 -14.02 1.89 4.06
CA GLY A 10 -14.48 0.79 4.94
C GLY A 10 -15.87 0.25 4.69
N ALA A 11 -16.81 1.05 4.19
CA ALA A 11 -18.08 0.51 3.75
C ALA A 11 -17.94 -0.14 2.36
N ALA A 12 -18.41 -1.38 2.21
CA ALA A 12 -18.51 -2.02 0.91
C ALA A 12 -19.41 -1.17 -0.01
N PRO A 13 -18.99 -0.86 -1.26
CA PRO A 13 -19.75 0.03 -2.12
C PRO A 13 -21.20 -0.45 -2.29
N HIS A 14 -22.16 0.44 -1.99
CA HIS A 14 -23.61 0.21 -2.11
C HIS A 14 -24.21 -0.84 -1.16
N LEU A 15 -23.43 -1.36 -0.20
CA LEU A 15 -23.90 -2.37 0.75
C LEU A 15 -23.78 -1.83 2.18
N THR A 16 -24.87 -1.93 2.94
CA THR A 16 -24.79 -1.81 4.40
C THR A 16 -24.10 -3.04 4.98
N HIS A 17 -23.67 -2.96 6.23
CA HIS A 17 -23.07 -4.11 6.93
C HIS A 17 -24.03 -5.30 7.02
N ASP A 18 -25.32 -5.05 7.21
CA ASP A 18 -26.33 -6.11 7.25
C ASP A 18 -26.50 -6.77 5.87
N THR A 19 -26.55 -5.99 4.79
CA THR A 19 -26.62 -6.57 3.43
C THR A 19 -25.34 -7.33 3.07
N LEU A 20 -24.17 -6.85 3.50
CA LEU A 20 -22.90 -7.51 3.25
C LEU A 20 -22.82 -8.89 3.93
N ARG A 21 -23.42 -9.06 5.11
CA ARG A 21 -23.47 -10.35 5.84
C ARG A 21 -24.25 -11.43 5.09
N GLU A 22 -25.20 -11.04 4.25
CA GLU A 22 -25.96 -11.97 3.41
C GLU A 22 -25.17 -12.46 2.18
N VAL A 23 -24.07 -11.78 1.84
CA VAL A 23 -23.18 -12.20 0.75
C VAL A 23 -22.31 -13.35 1.23
N ARG A 24 -22.37 -14.48 0.53
CA ARG A 24 -21.54 -15.65 0.85
C ARG A 24 -20.10 -15.44 0.38
N GLY A 25 -19.13 -15.88 1.19
CA GLY A 25 -17.72 -15.89 0.81
C GLY A 25 -17.05 -14.51 0.81
N VAL A 26 -17.57 -13.57 1.60
CA VAL A 26 -16.91 -12.27 1.82
C VAL A 26 -15.51 -12.50 2.40
N PRO A 27 -14.46 -11.87 1.85
CA PRO A 27 -13.12 -11.95 2.40
C PRO A 27 -13.05 -11.47 3.84
N GLY A 28 -12.23 -12.13 4.67
CA GLY A 28 -12.04 -11.75 6.08
C GLY A 28 -11.26 -10.45 6.30
N VAL A 29 -10.64 -9.90 5.25
CA VAL A 29 -9.86 -8.65 5.30
C VAL A 29 -10.45 -7.65 4.32
N ALA A 30 -10.72 -6.43 4.79
CA ALA A 30 -11.21 -5.32 3.99
C ALA A 30 -10.07 -4.37 3.62
N GLN A 31 -9.96 -4.04 2.34
CA GLN A 31 -9.05 -3.01 1.85
C GLN A 31 -9.68 -1.63 2.10
N LEU A 32 -8.87 -0.69 2.59
CA LEU A 32 -9.13 0.74 2.63
C LEU A 32 -8.12 1.47 1.75
N ALA A 33 -8.52 2.57 1.13
CA ALA A 33 -7.62 3.38 0.32
C ALA A 33 -7.15 4.63 1.08
N LEU A 34 -5.84 4.77 1.28
CA LEU A 34 -5.25 5.92 1.98
C LEU A 34 -5.71 7.29 1.46
N PRO A 35 -5.90 7.55 0.14
CA PRO A 35 -6.33 8.86 -0.32
C PRO A 35 -7.67 9.29 0.28
N ALA A 36 -8.60 8.37 0.50
CA ALA A 36 -9.89 8.69 1.11
C ALA A 36 -9.75 8.90 2.63
N LEU A 37 -8.87 8.14 3.30
CA LEU A 37 -8.60 8.29 4.72
C LEU A 37 -7.82 9.58 5.04
N ALA A 38 -6.94 10.01 4.15
CA ALA A 38 -6.16 11.24 4.28
C ALA A 38 -7.05 12.49 4.33
N GLU A 39 -8.18 12.48 3.61
CA GLU A 39 -9.15 13.60 3.60
C GLU A 39 -9.91 13.74 4.93
N ILE A 40 -10.07 12.64 5.67
CA ILE A 40 -10.76 12.60 6.96
C ILE A 40 -9.79 12.40 8.14
N HIS A 41 -8.50 12.60 7.90
CA HIS A 41 -7.45 12.35 8.89
C HIS A 41 -7.73 13.03 10.23
N ASP A 42 -8.04 14.33 10.20
CA ASP A 42 -8.21 15.13 11.42
C ASP A 42 -9.42 14.67 12.24
N VAL A 43 -10.44 14.11 11.56
CA VAL A 43 -11.61 13.50 12.22
C VAL A 43 -11.25 12.19 12.90
N LEU A 44 -10.47 11.33 12.24
CA LEU A 44 -10.00 10.06 12.81
C LEU A 44 -9.01 10.30 13.97
N GLU A 45 -8.16 11.32 13.85
CA GLU A 45 -7.21 11.71 14.89
C GLU A 45 -7.93 12.18 16.16
N GLU A 46 -9.02 12.94 16.03
CA GLU A 46 -9.83 13.32 17.20
C GLU A 46 -10.65 12.13 17.75
N TYR A 47 -11.12 11.23 16.88
CA TYR A 47 -11.91 10.05 17.26
C TYR A 47 -11.12 9.02 18.07
N LYS A 48 -9.80 8.85 17.81
CA LYS A 48 -8.82 8.05 18.59
C LYS A 48 -9.06 6.53 18.68
N GLU A 49 -10.24 6.06 18.31
CA GLU A 49 -10.61 4.64 18.39
C GLU A 49 -10.38 3.86 17.09
N GLY A 50 -9.72 4.46 16.10
CA GLY A 50 -9.36 3.82 14.84
C GLY A 50 -10.50 3.74 13.83
N ALA A 51 -10.14 3.41 12.58
CA ALA A 51 -11.08 3.40 11.45
C ALA A 51 -12.13 2.29 11.59
N ALA A 52 -11.75 1.11 12.08
CA ALA A 52 -12.67 -0.04 12.23
C ALA A 52 -13.94 0.33 13.02
N LYS A 53 -13.74 0.94 14.20
CA LYS A 53 -14.83 1.43 15.05
C LYS A 53 -15.56 2.62 14.42
N PHE A 54 -14.82 3.57 13.83
CA PHE A 54 -15.41 4.74 13.16
C PHE A 54 -16.41 4.33 12.05
N MET A 55 -16.10 3.24 11.35
CA MET A 55 -16.89 2.72 10.23
C MET A 55 -17.97 1.72 10.68
N GLY A 56 -18.13 1.48 11.99
CA GLY A 56 -19.11 0.55 12.54
C GLY A 56 -18.77 -0.93 12.31
N MET A 57 -17.49 -1.25 12.12
CA MET A 57 -16.97 -2.61 11.91
C MET A 57 -15.81 -2.92 12.87
N PRO A 58 -16.03 -2.93 14.19
CA PRO A 58 -14.95 -3.10 15.17
C PRO A 58 -14.19 -4.44 15.04
N ASP A 59 -14.82 -5.46 14.48
CA ASP A 59 -14.25 -6.80 14.33
C ASP A 59 -13.62 -7.05 12.94
N ALA A 60 -13.63 -6.05 12.05
CA ALA A 60 -13.06 -6.19 10.71
C ALA A 60 -11.53 -6.09 10.73
N VAL A 61 -10.86 -6.97 10.00
CA VAL A 61 -9.43 -6.86 9.73
C VAL A 61 -9.22 -5.90 8.56
N LEU A 62 -8.41 -4.87 8.75
CA LEU A 62 -8.24 -3.78 7.79
C LEU A 62 -6.85 -3.82 7.14
N TYR A 63 -6.82 -3.71 5.81
CA TYR A 63 -5.62 -3.47 5.03
C TYR A 63 -5.67 -2.07 4.39
N CYS A 64 -4.76 -1.18 4.76
CA CYS A 64 -4.66 0.15 4.15
C CYS A 64 -3.70 0.14 2.96
N SER A 65 -4.21 0.30 1.73
CA SER A 65 -3.42 0.47 0.51
C SER A 65 -3.04 1.93 0.27
N LEU A 66 -1.89 2.17 -0.37
CA LEU A 66 -1.38 3.52 -0.64
C LEU A 66 -2.28 4.29 -1.63
N HIS A 67 -2.81 3.58 -2.63
CA HIS A 67 -3.70 4.14 -3.66
C HIS A 67 -5.03 3.39 -3.68
N ASP A 68 -6.07 4.04 -4.23
CA ASP A 68 -7.30 3.37 -4.63
C ASP A 68 -7.09 2.75 -6.02
N PRO A 69 -7.17 1.41 -6.19
CA PRO A 69 -6.94 0.75 -7.47
C PRO A 69 -7.94 1.15 -8.56
N VAL A 70 -9.08 1.75 -8.21
CA VAL A 70 -10.10 2.22 -9.16
C VAL A 70 -9.82 3.65 -9.63
N THR A 71 -9.07 4.44 -8.85
CA THR A 71 -8.83 5.85 -9.16
C THR A 71 -7.51 6.02 -9.93
N PRO A 72 -7.53 6.60 -11.15
CA PRO A 72 -6.31 6.82 -11.90
C PRO A 72 -5.40 7.80 -11.17
N CYS A 73 -4.12 7.47 -11.11
CA CYS A 73 -3.08 8.28 -10.48
C CYS A 73 -2.18 8.88 -11.57
N PRO A 74 -2.25 10.21 -11.83
CA PRO A 74 -1.31 10.89 -12.69
C PRO A 74 0.16 10.64 -12.29
N SER A 75 1.03 10.39 -13.27
CA SER A 75 2.46 10.17 -13.05
C SER A 75 3.26 11.47 -12.94
N GLY A 76 4.50 11.37 -12.45
CA GLY A 76 5.48 12.45 -12.46
C GLY A 76 5.55 13.30 -11.20
N TYR A 77 4.83 12.93 -10.13
CA TYR A 77 4.70 13.74 -8.92
C TYR A 77 5.47 13.22 -7.69
N ASN A 78 6.15 12.08 -7.82
CA ASN A 78 6.91 11.49 -6.72
C ASN A 78 8.33 12.03 -6.63
N THR A 79 8.71 12.46 -5.43
CA THR A 79 10.04 13.02 -5.13
C THR A 79 10.81 12.13 -4.16
N ASN A 80 12.00 12.56 -3.74
CA ASN A 80 12.74 11.85 -2.68
C ASN A 80 12.14 12.08 -1.29
N LYS A 81 11.19 13.01 -1.14
CA LYS A 81 10.61 13.41 0.15
C LYS A 81 9.13 13.09 0.26
N THR A 82 8.44 13.01 -0.88
CA THR A 82 6.99 12.94 -0.96
C THR A 82 6.52 11.99 -2.05
N VAL A 83 5.38 11.36 -1.79
CA VAL A 83 4.57 10.62 -2.78
C VAL A 83 3.24 11.34 -2.91
N SER A 84 2.72 11.47 -4.13
CA SER A 84 1.43 12.12 -4.34
C SER A 84 0.27 11.13 -4.27
N LEU A 85 -0.82 11.53 -3.64
CA LEU A 85 -2.09 10.82 -3.57
C LEU A 85 -3.18 11.65 -4.26
N TRP A 86 -4.23 10.99 -4.75
CA TRP A 86 -5.37 11.64 -5.36
C TRP A 86 -6.66 11.21 -4.67
N GLY A 87 -7.25 12.14 -3.93
CA GLY A 87 -8.55 11.97 -3.30
C GLY A 87 -9.66 12.65 -4.10
N SER A 88 -10.85 12.71 -3.50
CA SER A 88 -11.99 13.44 -4.07
C SER A 88 -11.73 14.95 -4.16
N SER A 89 -10.91 15.49 -3.26
CA SER A 89 -10.51 16.90 -3.16
C SER A 89 -9.28 17.25 -4.01
N GLY A 90 -8.73 16.28 -4.75
CA GLY A 90 -7.58 16.46 -5.63
C GLY A 90 -6.27 15.92 -5.06
N ARG A 91 -5.15 16.54 -5.46
CA ARG A 91 -3.79 16.05 -5.17
C ARG A 91 -3.36 16.40 -3.75
N MET A 92 -2.83 15.42 -3.03
CA MET A 92 -2.19 15.58 -1.73
C MET A 92 -0.74 15.12 -1.79
N GLU A 93 0.20 15.94 -1.33
CA GLU A 93 1.60 15.55 -1.19
C GLU A 93 1.82 14.89 0.17
N MET A 94 2.27 13.65 0.17
CA MET A 94 2.43 12.83 1.37
C MET A 94 3.90 12.68 1.74
N THR A 95 4.30 13.24 2.87
CA THR A 95 5.59 12.94 3.50
C THR A 95 5.51 11.64 4.30
N VAL A 96 6.65 11.03 4.61
CA VAL A 96 6.69 9.84 5.50
C VAL A 96 6.08 10.15 6.87
N SER A 97 6.35 11.33 7.43
CA SER A 97 5.77 11.72 8.74
C SER A 97 4.25 11.81 8.67
N LYS A 98 3.70 12.55 7.70
CA LYS A 98 2.25 12.70 7.56
C LYS A 98 1.57 11.37 7.22
N PHE A 99 2.23 10.53 6.42
CA PHE A 99 1.78 9.16 6.16
C PHE A 99 1.63 8.37 7.47
N MET A 100 2.67 8.36 8.31
CA MET A 100 2.64 7.64 9.58
C MET A 100 1.62 8.24 10.56
N ASP A 101 1.45 9.57 10.58
CA ASP A 101 0.41 10.23 11.37
C ASP A 101 -0.99 9.71 10.99
N ILE A 102 -1.25 9.59 9.69
CA ILE A 102 -2.51 9.02 9.20
C ILE A 102 -2.65 7.55 9.61
N GLN A 103 -1.60 6.75 9.49
CA GLN A 103 -1.66 5.35 9.93
C GLN A 103 -1.98 5.25 11.43
N ARG A 104 -1.40 6.13 12.28
CA ARG A 104 -1.70 6.18 13.73
C ARG A 104 -3.16 6.51 14.03
N ALA A 105 -3.79 7.37 13.24
CA ALA A 105 -5.21 7.69 13.38
C ALA A 105 -6.10 6.54 12.87
N VAL A 106 -5.71 5.89 11.77
CA VAL A 106 -6.47 4.80 11.13
C VAL A 106 -6.38 3.50 11.93
N GLN A 107 -5.22 3.19 12.51
CA GLN A 107 -4.91 1.95 13.25
C GLN A 107 -5.27 0.68 12.45
N PRO A 108 -4.79 0.50 11.20
CA PRO A 108 -5.13 -0.67 10.42
C PRO A 108 -4.36 -1.90 10.94
N ASP A 109 -4.91 -3.10 10.76
CA ASP A 109 -4.19 -4.33 11.04
C ASP A 109 -2.98 -4.46 10.12
N TRP A 110 -3.16 -4.22 8.82
CA TRP A 110 -2.11 -4.25 7.81
C TRP A 110 -2.05 -2.95 7.03
N PHE A 111 -0.87 -2.50 6.62
CA PHE A 111 -0.76 -1.34 5.73
C PHE A 111 0.42 -1.44 4.77
N GLN A 112 0.19 -0.98 3.54
CA GLN A 112 1.24 -0.81 2.54
C GLN A 112 2.16 0.34 2.96
N CYS A 113 3.47 0.10 3.00
CA CYS A 113 4.44 1.19 3.16
C CYS A 113 4.35 2.18 1.98
N ILE A 114 4.47 3.48 2.27
CA ILE A 114 4.64 4.51 1.24
C ILE A 114 5.82 4.16 0.32
N SER A 115 5.56 4.16 -0.98
CA SER A 115 6.51 3.69 -2.00
C SER A 115 6.41 4.52 -3.29
N ASP A 116 7.41 4.37 -4.15
CA ASP A 116 7.50 5.08 -5.42
C ASP A 116 7.20 4.16 -6.61
N GLY A 117 5.93 3.78 -6.78
CA GLY A 117 5.46 2.92 -7.87
C GLY A 117 5.39 3.56 -9.26
N ASP A 118 5.79 4.83 -9.40
CA ASP A 118 5.69 5.61 -10.64
C ASP A 118 6.80 5.26 -11.63
N THR A 119 6.70 4.06 -12.21
CA THR A 119 7.62 3.47 -13.19
C THR A 119 6.86 2.96 -14.42
N ILE A 120 6.46 3.87 -15.31
CA ILE A 120 5.76 3.53 -16.55
C ILE A 120 6.69 2.73 -17.47
N SER A 121 6.28 1.52 -17.87
CA SER A 121 7.07 0.66 -18.78
C SER A 121 7.29 1.32 -20.14
N GLY A 122 8.46 1.09 -20.72
CA GLY A 122 8.86 1.70 -21.99
C GLY A 122 9.28 3.17 -21.89
N GLU A 123 8.85 3.90 -20.86
CA GLU A 123 9.27 5.28 -20.58
C GLU A 123 10.35 5.37 -19.50
N ALA A 124 10.26 4.50 -18.48
CA ALA A 124 11.17 4.49 -17.35
C ALA A 124 12.49 3.77 -17.69
N GLY A 125 13.54 4.54 -17.99
CA GLY A 125 14.88 3.97 -18.12
C GLY A 125 15.43 3.41 -16.79
N ARG A 126 16.54 2.65 -16.86
CA ARG A 126 17.24 2.05 -15.70
C ARG A 126 17.46 3.02 -14.53
N LYS A 127 17.77 4.29 -14.81
CA LYS A 127 17.94 5.36 -13.79
C LYS A 127 16.66 5.62 -13.00
N ARG A 128 15.48 5.54 -13.63
CA ARG A 128 14.18 5.79 -12.98
C ARG A 128 13.76 4.60 -12.12
N ALA A 129 13.96 3.38 -12.61
CA ALA A 129 13.76 2.14 -11.86
C ALA A 129 14.66 2.07 -10.63
N LYS A 130 15.94 2.42 -10.76
CA LYS A 130 16.85 2.49 -9.60
C LYS A 130 16.34 3.47 -8.54
N LYS A 131 15.88 4.66 -8.97
CA LYS A 131 15.35 5.68 -8.05
C LYS A 131 14.09 5.21 -7.31
N SER A 132 13.17 4.49 -7.95
CA SER A 132 11.96 4.02 -7.26
C SER A 132 12.31 3.04 -6.16
N VAL A 133 13.25 2.13 -6.41
CA VAL A 133 13.73 1.19 -5.39
C VAL A 133 14.45 1.92 -4.26
N ASP A 134 15.39 2.83 -4.57
CA ASP A 134 16.16 3.56 -3.56
C ASP A 134 15.24 4.41 -2.65
N ARG A 135 14.25 5.08 -3.25
CA ARG A 135 13.25 5.87 -2.50
C ARG A 135 12.38 4.99 -1.62
N SER A 136 11.87 3.89 -2.15
CA SER A 136 10.96 3.01 -1.40
C SER A 136 11.65 2.32 -0.23
N LEU A 137 12.91 1.92 -0.39
CA LEU A 137 13.71 1.41 0.73
C LEU A 137 13.99 2.51 1.78
N SER A 138 14.34 3.71 1.33
CA SER A 138 14.52 4.86 2.21
C SER A 138 13.26 5.19 3.01
N PHE A 139 12.08 5.17 2.37
CA PHE A 139 10.81 5.38 3.04
C PHE A 139 10.49 4.25 4.02
N LEU A 140 10.69 2.99 3.62
CA LEU A 140 10.47 1.83 4.45
C LEU A 140 11.29 1.88 5.75
N ASP A 141 12.58 2.17 5.64
CA ASP A 141 13.47 2.22 6.80
C ASP A 141 13.03 3.31 7.79
N VAL A 142 12.55 4.47 7.31
CA VAL A 142 12.01 5.54 8.18
C VAL A 142 10.65 5.16 8.77
N CYS A 143 9.73 4.59 7.98
CA CYS A 143 8.42 4.15 8.45
C CYS A 143 8.56 3.10 9.57
N LEU A 144 9.48 2.14 9.44
CA LEU A 144 9.73 1.11 10.46
C LEU A 144 10.22 1.73 11.78
N GLN A 145 11.13 2.71 11.73
CA GLN A 145 11.61 3.43 12.91
C GLN A 145 10.49 4.23 13.60
N LEU A 146 9.57 4.80 12.82
CA LEU A 146 8.42 5.54 13.36
C LEU A 146 7.38 4.58 13.94
N GLN A 147 7.15 3.43 13.30
CA GLN A 147 6.23 2.41 13.79
C GLN A 147 6.68 1.86 15.15
N GLU A 148 7.97 1.53 15.29
CA GLU A 148 8.54 1.03 16.56
C GLU A 148 8.26 1.98 17.74
N LYS A 149 8.20 3.29 17.46
CA LYS A 149 7.97 4.35 18.46
C LYS A 149 6.49 4.72 18.64
N SER A 150 5.56 4.11 17.90
CA SER A 150 4.14 4.41 17.97
C SER A 150 3.40 3.33 18.75
N PRO A 151 2.85 3.66 19.94
CA PRO A 151 2.01 2.73 20.70
C PRO A 151 0.77 2.28 19.92
N GLU A 152 0.18 3.16 19.11
CA GLU A 152 -1.04 2.91 18.34
C GLU A 152 -0.83 1.88 17.22
N LEU A 153 0.40 1.72 16.73
CA LEU A 153 0.75 0.85 15.61
C LEU A 153 1.48 -0.44 16.02
N GLN A 154 1.57 -0.75 17.32
CA GLN A 154 2.24 -1.97 17.79
C GLN A 154 1.51 -3.25 17.33
N GLY A 155 0.19 -3.19 17.13
CA GLY A 155 -0.59 -4.27 16.56
C GLY A 155 -0.63 -4.30 15.03
N SER A 156 -0.16 -3.23 14.39
CA SER A 156 -0.20 -3.09 12.92
C SER A 156 0.99 -3.77 12.26
N VAL A 157 0.80 -4.27 11.05
CA VAL A 157 1.81 -4.99 10.26
C VAL A 157 2.04 -4.27 8.95
N MET A 158 3.28 -3.84 8.72
CA MET A 158 3.66 -3.15 7.50
C MET A 158 4.02 -4.14 6.38
N PHE A 159 3.50 -3.88 5.19
CA PHE A 159 3.85 -4.58 3.95
C PHE A 159 4.83 -3.74 3.14
N GLY A 160 5.96 -4.34 2.75
CA GLY A 160 6.95 -3.67 1.91
C GLY A 160 6.57 -3.75 0.43
N ALA A 161 6.60 -2.63 -0.28
CA ALA A 161 6.36 -2.62 -1.73
C ALA A 161 7.62 -3.03 -2.50
N ILE A 162 7.45 -3.89 -3.51
CA ILE A 162 8.51 -4.27 -4.44
C ILE A 162 8.39 -3.42 -5.68
N GLU A 163 9.39 -2.55 -5.90
CA GLU A 163 9.44 -1.64 -7.02
C GLU A 163 10.48 -2.07 -8.07
N GLY A 164 10.81 -1.18 -9.01
CA GLY A 164 11.85 -1.39 -10.03
C GLY A 164 11.33 -1.43 -11.46
N GLY A 165 10.04 -1.19 -11.68
CA GLY A 165 9.45 -1.08 -13.02
C GLY A 165 9.58 -2.38 -13.83
N ASP A 166 9.95 -2.24 -15.11
CA ASP A 166 10.20 -3.36 -16.02
C ASP A 166 11.68 -3.80 -16.07
N ILE A 167 12.53 -3.27 -15.18
CA ILE A 167 13.96 -3.58 -15.12
C ILE A 167 14.21 -4.74 -14.15
N LEU A 168 14.49 -5.94 -14.70
CA LEU A 168 14.69 -7.17 -13.93
C LEU A 168 15.73 -7.01 -12.79
N GLU A 169 16.89 -6.43 -13.09
CA GLU A 169 17.96 -6.23 -12.09
C GLU A 169 17.46 -5.42 -10.88
N GLU A 170 16.69 -4.35 -11.12
CA GLU A 170 16.16 -3.48 -10.07
C GLU A 170 15.00 -4.14 -9.32
N ARG A 171 14.16 -4.92 -9.99
CA ARG A 171 13.10 -5.75 -9.37
C ARG A 171 13.66 -6.77 -8.40
N LEU A 172 14.69 -7.51 -8.81
CA LEU A 172 15.37 -8.50 -7.94
C LEU A 172 16.07 -7.80 -6.77
N ARG A 173 16.72 -6.65 -7.02
CA ARG A 173 17.32 -5.85 -5.95
C ARG A 173 16.27 -5.38 -4.95
N SER A 174 15.14 -4.86 -5.41
CA SER A 174 14.04 -4.43 -4.54
C SER A 174 13.52 -5.59 -3.70
N ALA A 175 13.29 -6.76 -4.29
CA ALA A 175 12.83 -7.95 -3.57
C ALA A 175 13.80 -8.35 -2.46
N ARG A 176 15.08 -8.52 -2.80
CA ARG A 176 16.13 -8.93 -1.86
C ARG A 176 16.34 -7.92 -0.74
N GLU A 177 16.35 -6.63 -1.06
CA GLU A 177 16.56 -5.59 -0.06
C GLU A 177 15.35 -5.42 0.85
N THR A 178 14.13 -5.40 0.32
CA THR A 178 12.90 -5.32 1.15
C THR A 178 12.78 -6.54 2.06
N ALA A 179 13.14 -7.75 1.59
CA ALA A 179 13.10 -8.97 2.39
C ALA A 179 14.06 -8.99 3.59
N LYS A 180 15.09 -8.13 3.61
CA LYS A 180 15.97 -7.96 4.77
C LYS A 180 15.32 -7.18 5.93
N ARG A 181 14.22 -6.46 5.67
CA ARG A 181 13.50 -5.68 6.69
C ARG A 181 12.45 -6.54 7.38
N PRO A 182 12.08 -6.22 8.63
CA PRO A 182 11.05 -6.95 9.39
C PRO A 182 9.62 -6.60 8.92
N VAL A 183 9.35 -6.66 7.62
CA VAL A 183 7.99 -6.50 7.06
C VAL A 183 7.19 -7.80 7.20
N GLY A 184 5.87 -7.69 7.35
CA GLY A 184 4.99 -8.86 7.48
C GLY A 184 4.61 -9.52 6.16
N GLY A 185 4.82 -8.82 5.04
CA GLY A 185 4.52 -9.32 3.70
C GLY A 185 5.02 -8.36 2.63
N PHE A 186 4.78 -8.71 1.37
CA PHE A 186 5.30 -7.98 0.22
C PHE A 186 4.18 -7.62 -0.75
N LEU A 187 4.09 -6.36 -1.16
CA LEU A 187 3.21 -5.95 -2.25
C LEU A 187 3.98 -5.95 -3.57
N LEU A 188 3.48 -6.68 -4.56
CA LEU A 188 4.01 -6.66 -5.93
C LEU A 188 3.42 -5.47 -6.70
N ASP A 189 4.03 -4.28 -6.57
CA ASP A 189 3.54 -3.05 -7.21
C ASP A 189 4.00 -2.93 -8.68
N GLY A 190 3.32 -2.11 -9.48
CA GLY A 190 3.69 -1.80 -10.87
C GLY A 190 3.39 -2.91 -11.88
N PHE A 191 2.51 -3.87 -11.55
CA PHE A 191 2.07 -4.95 -12.43
C PHE A 191 0.61 -4.82 -12.89
N GLN A 192 -0.07 -3.72 -12.59
CA GLN A 192 -1.47 -3.46 -12.92
C GLN A 192 -1.74 -3.31 -14.42
N GLY A 193 -2.97 -3.62 -14.86
CA GLY A 193 -3.48 -3.32 -16.20
C GLY A 193 -2.52 -3.64 -17.36
N SER A 194 -2.38 -2.69 -18.29
CA SER A 194 -1.42 -2.73 -19.40
C SER A 194 -0.06 -2.13 -19.06
N ALA A 195 0.32 -2.05 -17.79
CA ALA A 195 1.57 -1.43 -17.36
C ALA A 195 2.81 -2.02 -18.01
N MET A 196 2.74 -3.27 -18.51
CA MET A 196 3.79 -3.90 -19.32
C MET A 196 3.19 -5.06 -20.13
N ALA A 197 3.94 -5.55 -21.12
CA ALA A 197 3.57 -6.73 -21.90
C ALA A 197 3.37 -7.96 -20.98
N LYS A 198 2.35 -8.78 -21.28
CA LYS A 198 1.94 -9.92 -20.44
C LYS A 198 3.08 -10.90 -20.16
N GLU A 199 3.90 -11.21 -21.16
CA GLU A 199 5.03 -12.14 -21.01
C GLU A 199 6.10 -11.57 -20.07
N THR A 200 6.48 -10.31 -20.27
CA THR A 200 7.39 -9.59 -19.38
C THR A 200 6.87 -9.56 -17.96
N LYS A 201 5.57 -9.28 -17.78
CA LYS A 201 4.90 -9.28 -16.47
C LYS A 201 5.06 -10.60 -15.75
N LEU A 202 4.66 -11.70 -16.39
CA LEU A 202 4.71 -13.03 -15.78
C LEU A 202 6.14 -13.44 -15.45
N LYS A 203 7.09 -13.16 -16.34
CA LYS A 203 8.52 -13.43 -16.12
C LYS A 203 9.06 -12.64 -14.92
N LEU A 204 8.75 -11.36 -14.82
CA LEU A 204 9.17 -10.51 -13.70
C LEU A 204 8.53 -10.95 -12.38
N ILE A 205 7.22 -11.22 -12.35
CA ILE A 205 6.53 -11.73 -11.16
C ILE A 205 7.20 -13.02 -10.68
N ALA A 206 7.39 -14.01 -11.57
CA ALA A 206 8.02 -15.28 -11.21
C ALA A 206 9.44 -15.09 -10.65
N SER A 207 10.24 -14.22 -11.30
CA SER A 207 11.60 -13.93 -10.85
C SER A 207 11.62 -13.24 -9.48
N VAL A 208 10.71 -12.28 -9.26
CA VAL A 208 10.59 -11.56 -7.97
C VAL A 208 10.14 -12.51 -6.87
N THR A 209 9.10 -13.31 -7.09
CA THR A 209 8.56 -14.21 -6.06
C THR A 209 9.56 -15.28 -5.62
N ALA A 210 10.48 -15.69 -6.51
CA ALA A 210 11.55 -16.62 -6.19
C ALA A 210 12.61 -16.04 -5.23
N GLU A 211 12.72 -14.71 -5.12
CA GLU A 211 13.62 -14.04 -4.19
C GLU A 211 12.97 -13.71 -2.83
N LEU A 212 11.64 -13.87 -2.73
CA LEU A 212 10.88 -13.54 -1.53
C LEU A 212 10.69 -14.78 -0.65
N PRO A 213 10.81 -14.64 0.68
CA PRO A 213 10.70 -15.75 1.61
C PRO A 213 9.30 -16.39 1.59
N GLU A 214 9.26 -17.73 1.60
CA GLU A 214 8.03 -18.52 1.38
C GLU A 214 7.00 -18.39 2.50
N ASP A 215 7.44 -18.11 3.73
CA ASP A 215 6.65 -18.00 4.94
C ASP A 215 5.89 -16.66 5.06
N LYS A 216 6.07 -15.74 4.12
CA LYS A 216 5.37 -14.44 4.10
C LYS A 216 4.39 -14.32 2.92
N PRO A 217 3.24 -13.64 3.11
CA PRO A 217 2.27 -13.40 2.05
C PRO A 217 2.80 -12.42 0.98
N ARG A 218 2.27 -12.60 -0.24
CA ARG A 218 2.46 -11.73 -1.40
C ARG A 218 1.10 -11.32 -1.95
#